data_AF-A0A6A0H476-F1
#
_entry.id   AF-A0A6A0H476-F1
#
_cell.length_a   1.000
_cell.length_b   1.000
_cell.length_c   1.000
_cell.angle_alpha   90.00
_cell.angle_beta   90.00
_cell.angle_gamma   90.00
#
_symmetry.space_group_name_H-M   'P 1'
#
loop_
_entity.id
_entity.type
_entity.pdbx_description
1 polymer ?
#
loop_
_entity_poly.entity_id
_entity_poly.type
_entity_poly.pdbx_seq_one_letter_code
_entity_poly.pdbx_strand_id
1 'polypeptide(L)'
;MRAPSWCKREVSWMFGHLDSDGSGVLDARDLFQLEHDDRERCIKPFLDRCDLDRDGRLSGREWCKCYDKSERPCAALRTASQGLLGGYIPECDSEGWYRPVQCHGSGNLCWCVDRHGVELPYTRTHTKPRCGECVRRVLYASEAQLESLF
;
A
#
# COMPACT_ATOMS: atom_id res chain seq x y z
N MET A 1 13.06 -10.75 -15.79
CA MET A 1 12.56 -9.61 -16.59
C MET A 1 12.53 -8.35 -15.71
N ARG A 2 12.86 -7.16 -16.23
CA ARG A 2 12.85 -5.92 -15.43
C ARG A 2 11.61 -5.11 -15.79
N ALA A 3 10.70 -4.94 -14.82
CA ALA A 3 9.63 -3.97 -14.96
C ALA A 3 10.22 -2.55 -15.14
N PRO A 4 9.45 -1.62 -15.76
CA PRO A 4 9.88 -0.24 -15.92
C PRO A 4 10.25 0.43 -14.58
N SER A 5 11.17 1.38 -14.60
CA SER A 5 11.66 2.05 -13.38
C SER A 5 10.59 2.85 -12.61
N TRP A 6 9.51 3.26 -13.28
CA TRP A 6 8.37 3.95 -12.68
C TRP A 6 7.33 2.97 -12.10
N CYS A 7 7.49 1.66 -12.33
CA CYS A 7 6.58 0.67 -11.78
C CYS A 7 6.80 0.54 -10.27
N LYS A 8 5.71 0.58 -9.51
CA LYS A 8 5.74 0.31 -8.07
C LYS A 8 6.34 -1.07 -7.83
N ARG A 9 7.24 -1.17 -6.84
CA ARG A 9 8.03 -2.40 -6.59
C ARG A 9 7.14 -3.61 -6.31
N GLU A 10 6.10 -3.42 -5.50
CA GLU A 10 5.11 -4.46 -5.18
C GLU A 10 4.27 -4.89 -6.39
N VAL A 11 3.96 -3.95 -7.29
CA VAL A 11 3.23 -4.23 -8.54
C VAL A 11 4.10 -5.05 -9.49
N SER A 12 5.37 -4.67 -9.63
CA SER A 12 6.35 -5.45 -10.40
C SER A 12 6.59 -6.84 -9.82
N TRP A 13 6.64 -6.96 -8.49
CA TRP A 13 6.81 -8.26 -7.84
C TRP A 13 5.59 -9.16 -8.09
N MET A 14 4.37 -8.61 -7.96
CA MET A 14 3.14 -9.34 -8.22
C MET A 14 3.08 -9.86 -9.66
N PHE A 15 3.47 -9.02 -10.64
CA PHE A 15 3.57 -9.43 -12.03
C PHE A 15 4.43 -10.69 -12.19
N GLY A 16 5.65 -10.66 -11.64
CA GLY A 16 6.57 -11.80 -11.72
C GLY A 16 6.13 -13.02 -10.90
N HIS A 17 5.23 -12.84 -9.92
CA HIS A 17 4.65 -13.95 -9.18
C HIS A 17 3.53 -14.64 -9.97
N LEU A 18 2.76 -13.87 -10.74
CA LEU A 18 1.69 -14.37 -11.59
C LEU A 18 2.23 -14.96 -12.91
N ASP A 19 3.28 -14.37 -13.48
CA ASP A 19 3.99 -14.82 -14.69
C ASP A 19 4.84 -16.07 -14.40
N SER A 20 4.15 -17.18 -14.12
CA SER A 20 4.75 -18.44 -13.65
C SER A 20 5.64 -19.09 -14.71
N ASP A 21 5.29 -18.94 -15.98
CA ASP A 21 6.07 -19.43 -17.11
C ASP A 21 7.19 -18.47 -17.53
N GLY A 22 7.22 -17.26 -16.95
CA GLY A 22 8.25 -16.25 -17.19
C GLY A 22 8.25 -15.74 -18.63
N SER A 23 7.08 -15.72 -19.28
CA SER A 23 6.88 -15.25 -20.64
C SER A 23 6.90 -13.72 -20.75
N GLY A 24 6.73 -13.01 -19.64
CA GLY A 24 6.71 -11.55 -19.59
C GLY A 24 5.36 -10.95 -19.97
N VAL A 25 4.33 -11.78 -20.09
CA VAL A 25 2.93 -11.42 -20.31
C VAL A 25 2.06 -12.26 -19.39
N LEU A 26 1.01 -11.68 -18.81
CA LEU A 26 0.01 -12.43 -18.06
C LEU A 26 -1.12 -12.80 -19.02
N ASP A 27 -1.31 -14.10 -19.23
CA ASP A 27 -2.41 -14.60 -20.02
C ASP A 27 -3.51 -15.23 -19.16
N ALA A 28 -4.56 -15.75 -19.81
CA ALA A 28 -5.71 -16.32 -19.12
C ALA A 28 -5.36 -17.47 -18.16
N ARG A 29 -4.23 -18.16 -18.37
CA ARG A 29 -3.76 -19.23 -17.48
C ARG A 29 -3.15 -18.66 -16.20
N ASP A 30 -2.33 -17.61 -16.33
CA ASP A 30 -1.70 -16.93 -15.21
C ASP A 30 -2.73 -16.24 -14.30
N LEU A 31 -3.75 -15.66 -14.92
CA LEU A 31 -4.83 -14.93 -14.22
C LEU A 31 -5.98 -15.82 -13.75
N PHE A 32 -5.98 -17.11 -14.11
CA PHE A 32 -7.12 -18.00 -13.88
C PHE A 32 -7.60 -17.99 -12.42
N GLN A 33 -6.67 -18.10 -11.46
CA GLN A 33 -6.98 -18.13 -10.03
C GLN A 33 -7.56 -16.81 -9.51
N LEU A 34 -7.20 -15.70 -10.13
CA LEU A 34 -7.64 -14.37 -9.73
C LEU A 34 -9.01 -14.04 -10.32
N GLU A 35 -9.26 -14.45 -11.56
CA GLU A 35 -10.51 -14.13 -12.27
C GLU A 35 -11.67 -15.08 -11.97
N HIS A 36 -11.40 -16.31 -11.52
CA HIS A 36 -12.43 -17.33 -11.24
C HIS A 36 -12.85 -17.39 -9.76
N ASP A 37 -12.61 -16.32 -8.99
CA ASP A 37 -13.23 -16.18 -7.67
C ASP A 37 -14.63 -15.56 -7.80
N ASP A 38 -15.66 -16.38 -7.60
CA ASP A 38 -17.07 -15.96 -7.66
C ASP A 38 -17.44 -14.85 -6.65
N ARG A 39 -16.61 -14.64 -5.63
CA ARG A 39 -16.79 -13.58 -4.62
C ARG A 39 -16.14 -12.27 -5.04
N GLU A 40 -15.24 -12.28 -6.02
CA GLU A 40 -14.46 -11.11 -6.44
C GLU A 40 -14.87 -10.63 -7.85
N ARG A 41 -15.97 -9.89 -7.91
CA ARG A 41 -16.54 -9.39 -9.17
C ARG A 41 -15.81 -8.19 -9.76
N CYS A 42 -14.88 -7.58 -9.02
CA CYS A 42 -14.25 -6.32 -9.44
C CYS A 42 -13.00 -6.57 -10.27
N ILE A 43 -12.31 -7.69 -10.05
CA ILE A 43 -10.95 -7.86 -10.56
C ILE A 43 -10.90 -8.09 -12.06
N LYS A 44 -11.74 -8.96 -12.61
CA LYS A 44 -11.76 -9.21 -14.05
C LYS A 44 -12.09 -7.94 -14.87
N PRO A 45 -13.20 -7.21 -14.60
CA PRO A 45 -13.47 -5.95 -15.28
C PRO A 45 -12.40 -4.86 -15.04
N PHE A 46 -11.66 -4.94 -13.94
CA PHE A 46 -10.53 -4.06 -13.69
C PHE A 46 -9.34 -4.40 -14.60
N LEU A 47 -8.94 -5.66 -14.67
CA LEU A 47 -7.84 -6.15 -15.51
C LEU A 47 -8.13 -5.96 -17.00
N ASP A 48 -9.36 -6.15 -17.44
CA ASP A 48 -9.78 -5.89 -18.83
C ASP A 48 -9.56 -4.42 -19.25
N ARG A 49 -9.60 -3.46 -18.30
CA ARG A 49 -9.30 -2.04 -18.57
C ARG A 49 -7.80 -1.74 -18.58
N CYS A 50 -6.99 -2.67 -18.08
CA CYS A 50 -5.54 -2.55 -18.07
C CYS A 50 -4.93 -2.96 -19.40
N ASP A 51 -5.64 -3.76 -20.21
CA ASP A 51 -5.27 -4.13 -21.58
C ASP A 51 -5.46 -2.93 -22.53
N LEU A 52 -4.35 -2.25 -22.85
CA LEU A 52 -4.38 -0.97 -23.57
C LEU A 52 -4.35 -1.17 -25.09
N ASP A 53 -3.66 -2.21 -25.55
CA ASP A 53 -3.59 -2.54 -26.97
C ASP A 53 -4.62 -3.59 -27.43
N ARG A 54 -5.36 -4.18 -26.47
CA ARG A 54 -6.50 -5.09 -26.67
C ARG A 54 -6.12 -6.43 -27.29
N ASP A 55 -4.95 -6.95 -26.93
CA ASP A 55 -4.48 -8.26 -27.39
C ASP A 55 -4.98 -9.43 -26.51
N GLY A 56 -5.68 -9.13 -25.41
CA GLY A 56 -6.21 -10.10 -24.46
C GLY A 56 -5.17 -10.65 -23.49
N ARG A 57 -3.98 -10.04 -23.42
CA ARG A 57 -2.89 -10.34 -22.48
C ARG A 57 -2.52 -9.06 -21.76
N LEU A 58 -1.87 -9.19 -20.61
CA LEU A 58 -1.32 -8.03 -19.89
C LEU A 58 0.19 -8.08 -19.93
N SER A 59 0.79 -7.19 -20.72
CA SER A 59 2.24 -6.98 -20.67
C SER A 59 2.65 -6.37 -19.33
N GLY A 60 3.91 -6.57 -18.93
CA GLY A 60 4.44 -5.92 -17.72
C GLY A 60 4.32 -4.40 -17.73
N ARG A 61 4.31 -3.77 -18.92
CA ARG A 61 4.11 -2.33 -19.07
C ARG A 61 2.67 -1.92 -18.78
N GLU A 62 1.70 -2.64 -19.32
CA GLU A 62 0.27 -2.40 -19.11
C GLU A 62 -0.14 -2.62 -17.66
N TRP A 63 0.31 -3.74 -17.09
CA TRP A 63 0.16 -4.04 -15.67
C TRP A 63 0.63 -2.87 -14.81
N CYS A 64 1.89 -2.45 -14.97
CA CYS A 64 2.42 -1.31 -14.23
C CYS A 64 1.62 -0.02 -14.47
N LYS A 65 1.19 0.24 -15.71
CA LYS A 65 0.45 1.46 -16.06
C LYS A 65 -0.94 1.49 -15.41
N CYS A 66 -1.56 0.32 -15.25
CA CYS A 66 -2.86 0.21 -14.62
C CYS A 66 -2.82 0.64 -13.14
N TYR A 67 -1.79 0.19 -12.42
CA TYR A 67 -1.58 0.55 -11.02
C TYR A 67 -0.91 1.90 -10.79
N ASP A 68 -0.48 2.60 -11.85
CA ASP A 68 0.02 3.99 -11.77
C ASP A 68 -1.05 4.92 -11.14
N LYS A 69 -2.32 4.68 -11.50
CA LYS A 69 -3.48 5.47 -11.03
C LYS A 69 -3.89 5.17 -9.59
N SER A 70 -3.44 4.06 -9.00
CA SER A 70 -3.80 3.67 -7.64
C SER A 70 -2.88 4.36 -6.63
N GLU A 71 -3.27 5.54 -6.15
CA GLU A 71 -2.51 6.22 -5.10
C GLU A 71 -2.37 5.34 -3.84
N ARG A 72 -1.20 5.41 -3.18
CA ARG A 72 -1.01 4.76 -1.88
C ARG A 72 -1.93 5.42 -0.84
N PRO A 73 -2.33 4.71 0.24
CA PRO A 73 -3.34 5.20 1.17
C PRO A 73 -3.07 6.60 1.77
N CYS A 74 -1.80 6.92 2.09
CA CYS A 74 -1.46 8.25 2.61
C CYS A 74 -1.69 9.34 1.55
N ALA A 75 -1.18 9.14 0.33
CA ALA A 75 -1.34 10.09 -0.77
C ALA A 75 -2.82 10.32 -1.10
N ALA A 76 -3.60 9.23 -1.21
CA ALA A 76 -5.03 9.30 -1.47
C ALA A 76 -5.77 10.10 -0.38
N LEU A 77 -5.48 9.79 0.90
CA LEU A 77 -6.09 10.51 2.02
C LEU A 77 -5.66 11.98 2.04
N ARG A 78 -4.39 12.28 1.79
CA ARG A 78 -3.89 13.66 1.71
C ARG A 78 -4.63 14.46 0.65
N THR A 79 -4.80 13.91 -0.55
CA THR A 79 -5.55 14.55 -1.65
C THR A 79 -7.01 14.77 -1.26
N ALA A 80 -7.66 13.77 -0.64
CA ALA A 80 -9.05 13.89 -0.18
C ALA A 80 -9.23 14.89 0.98
N SER A 81 -8.23 15.04 1.85
CA SER A 81 -8.25 15.95 3.00
C SER A 81 -7.83 17.38 2.65
N GLN A 82 -7.26 17.62 1.46
CA GLN A 82 -6.89 18.96 0.99
C GLN A 82 -8.15 19.82 0.79
N GLY A 83 -8.37 20.78 1.70
CA GLY A 83 -9.51 21.69 1.68
C GLY A 83 -10.52 21.49 2.80
N LEU A 84 -10.37 20.43 3.62
CA LEU A 84 -11.21 20.24 4.80
C LEU A 84 -10.70 21.10 5.97
N LEU A 85 -11.42 22.18 6.29
CA LEU A 85 -11.07 23.08 7.39
C LEU A 85 -11.03 22.31 8.73
N GLY A 86 -9.89 22.37 9.42
CA GLY A 86 -9.68 21.71 10.71
C GLY A 86 -9.49 20.20 10.66
N GLY A 87 -9.52 19.59 9.46
CA GLY A 87 -9.31 18.16 9.27
C GLY A 87 -7.85 17.73 9.41
N TYR A 88 -7.64 16.45 9.74
CA TYR A 88 -6.34 15.81 9.71
C TYR A 88 -5.84 15.69 8.27
N ILE A 89 -4.64 16.21 8.00
CA ILE A 89 -3.93 16.00 6.74
C ILE A 89 -2.69 15.16 7.05
N PRO A 90 -2.59 13.93 6.51
CA PRO A 90 -1.47 13.07 6.83
C PRO A 90 -0.17 13.52 6.16
N GLU A 91 0.93 13.29 6.86
CA GLU A 91 2.29 13.47 6.34
C GLU A 91 2.74 12.21 5.59
N CYS A 92 2.97 12.36 4.29
CA CYS A 92 3.42 11.28 3.42
C CYS A 92 4.87 11.46 2.97
N ASP A 93 5.55 10.36 2.67
CA ASP A 93 6.83 10.39 1.95
C ASP A 93 6.63 10.58 0.43
N SER A 94 7.73 10.58 -0.33
CA SER A 94 7.70 10.75 -1.79
C SER A 94 7.06 9.58 -2.54
N GLU A 95 6.98 8.41 -1.92
CA GLU A 95 6.31 7.25 -2.51
C GLU A 95 4.81 7.23 -2.19
N GLY A 96 4.34 8.06 -1.25
CA GLY A 96 2.96 8.10 -0.79
C GLY A 96 2.68 7.17 0.40
N TRP A 97 3.70 6.70 1.10
CA TRP A 97 3.55 6.01 2.39
C TRP A 97 3.43 7.02 3.53
N TYR A 98 2.88 6.59 4.67
CA TYR A 98 2.85 7.42 5.86
C TYR A 98 4.26 7.61 6.41
N ARG A 99 4.61 8.85 6.75
CA ARG A 99 5.79 9.10 7.58
C ARG A 99 5.57 8.51 8.97
N PRO A 100 6.61 8.02 9.65
CA PRO A 100 6.45 7.37 10.96
C PRO A 100 5.84 8.27 12.03
N VAL A 101 6.04 9.59 11.94
CA VAL A 101 5.42 10.58 12.84
C VAL A 101 4.28 11.25 12.09
N GLN A 102 3.10 11.29 12.70
CA GLN A 102 1.94 12.03 12.22
C GLN A 102 1.54 13.08 13.25
N CYS A 103 1.08 14.25 12.79
CA CYS A 103 0.66 15.34 13.66
C CYS A 103 -0.63 15.98 13.15
N HIS A 104 -1.57 16.22 14.05
CA HIS A 104 -2.78 16.99 13.77
C HIS A 104 -2.49 18.49 13.84
N GLY A 105 -2.57 19.17 12.69
CA GLY A 105 -2.18 20.58 12.56
C GLY A 105 -2.93 21.57 13.45
N SER A 106 -4.18 21.26 13.84
CA SER A 106 -4.99 22.13 14.71
C SER A 106 -4.96 21.75 16.20
N GLY A 107 -4.38 20.59 16.56
CA GLY A 107 -4.51 20.01 17.91
C GLY A 107 -3.22 19.86 18.70
N ASN A 108 -2.06 20.24 18.14
CA ASN A 108 -0.72 19.96 18.69
C ASN A 108 -0.55 18.49 19.11
N LEU A 109 -1.28 17.56 18.49
CA LEU A 109 -1.32 16.15 18.86
C LEU A 109 -0.55 15.36 17.81
N CYS A 110 0.46 14.61 18.23
CA CYS A 110 1.27 13.78 17.36
C CYS A 110 1.29 12.34 17.85
N TRP A 111 1.46 11.38 16.95
CA TRP A 111 1.55 9.95 17.25
C TRP A 111 2.49 9.26 16.26
N CYS A 112 2.89 8.04 16.59
CA CYS A 112 3.62 7.19 15.67
C CYS A 112 2.65 6.32 14.88
N VAL A 113 2.97 6.07 13.61
CA VAL A 113 2.25 5.12 12.76
C VAL A 113 3.21 4.14 12.11
N ASP A 114 2.68 2.98 11.72
CA ASP A 114 3.35 2.11 10.77
C ASP A 114 3.29 2.71 9.35
N ARG A 115 3.92 2.03 8.37
CA ARG A 115 3.94 2.50 6.98
C ARG A 115 2.55 2.61 6.33
N HIS A 116 1.54 1.89 6.84
CA HIS A 116 0.17 1.86 6.33
C HIS A 116 -0.75 2.86 7.04
N GLY A 117 -0.25 3.57 8.05
CA GLY A 117 -0.99 4.61 8.78
C GLY A 117 -1.66 4.11 10.06
N VAL A 118 -1.39 2.87 10.48
CA VAL A 118 -1.91 2.33 11.74
C VAL A 118 -1.14 2.95 12.89
N GLU A 119 -1.84 3.61 13.80
CA GLU A 119 -1.23 4.21 15.00
C GLU A 119 -0.63 3.14 15.91
N LEU A 120 0.61 3.36 16.34
CA LEU A 120 1.27 2.55 17.35
C LEU A 120 0.70 2.90 18.73
N PRO A 121 0.32 1.90 19.54
CA PRO A 121 -0.30 2.15 20.83
C PRO A 121 0.64 2.94 21.75
N TYR A 122 0.05 3.80 22.59
CA TYR A 122 0.75 4.62 23.59
C TYR A 122 1.77 5.63 23.04
N THR A 123 1.68 6.00 21.76
CA THR A 123 2.62 6.96 21.15
C THR A 123 2.06 8.38 20.98
N ARG A 124 0.79 8.57 21.29
CA ARG A 124 0.07 9.84 21.18
C ARG A 124 0.52 10.84 22.25
N THR A 125 0.97 12.01 21.84
CA THR A 125 1.57 13.04 22.72
C THR A 125 1.41 14.45 22.13
N HIS A 126 1.59 15.48 22.96
CA HIS A 126 1.56 16.88 22.55
C HIS A 126 2.87 17.39 21.92
N THR A 127 3.87 16.52 21.79
CA THR A 127 5.18 16.81 21.20
C THR A 127 5.48 15.81 20.09
N LYS A 128 6.45 16.06 19.21
CA LYS A 128 6.80 15.09 18.16
C LYS A 128 7.50 13.86 18.77
N PRO A 129 6.91 12.64 18.71
CA PRO A 129 7.53 11.45 19.28
C PRO A 129 8.71 10.96 18.43
N ARG A 130 9.59 10.15 19.03
CA ARG A 130 10.71 9.47 18.35
C ARG A 130 10.32 8.05 17.93
N CYS A 131 9.78 7.90 16.72
CA CYS A 131 9.20 6.62 16.29
C CYS A 131 10.21 5.53 15.87
N GLY A 132 11.49 5.87 15.70
CA GLY A 132 12.54 4.90 15.33
C GLY A 132 12.79 3.80 16.38
N GLU A 133 12.43 4.05 17.64
CA GLU A 133 12.51 3.07 18.74
C GLU A 133 11.18 2.32 18.97
N CYS A 134 10.06 2.90 18.55
CA CYS A 134 8.71 2.37 18.82
C CYS A 134 8.41 1.08 18.06
N VAL A 135 8.89 0.93 16.83
CA VAL A 135 8.71 -0.30 16.03
C VAL A 135 9.35 -1.51 16.70
N ARG A 136 10.52 -1.32 17.34
CA ARG A 136 11.17 -2.38 18.11
C ARG A 136 10.36 -2.75 19.36
N ARG A 137 9.87 -1.77 20.12
CA ARG A 137 9.11 -2.04 21.36
C ARG A 137 7.77 -2.73 21.14
N VAL A 138 7.05 -2.47 20.06
CA VAL A 138 5.76 -3.14 19.77
C VAL A 138 5.95 -4.62 19.42
N LEU A 139 7.00 -4.96 18.67
CA LEU A 139 7.33 -6.35 18.33
C LEU A 139 7.80 -7.15 19.57
N TYR A 140 8.54 -6.53 20.49
CA TYR A 140 8.95 -7.16 21.76
C TYR A 140 7.84 -7.18 22.83
N ALA A 141 6.84 -6.29 22.75
CA ALA A 141 5.70 -6.30 23.66
C ALA A 141 4.71 -7.43 23.33
N SER A 142 4.55 -7.80 22.05
CA SER A 142 3.71 -8.94 21.67
C SER A 142 4.29 -10.31 22.08
N GLU A 143 5.61 -10.45 22.16
CA GLU A 143 6.25 -11.67 22.70
C GLU A 143 6.13 -11.74 24.23
N ALA A 144 6.34 -10.62 24.94
CA ALA A 144 6.30 -10.60 26.40
C ALA A 144 4.89 -10.84 27.00
N GLN A 145 3.80 -10.66 26.24
CA GLN A 145 2.44 -10.91 26.72
C GLN A 145 1.99 -12.38 26.57
N LEU A 146 2.67 -13.20 25.76
CA LEU A 146 2.36 -14.63 25.60
C LEU A 146 3.02 -15.53 26.66
N GLU A 147 4.14 -15.11 27.26
CA GLU A 147 4.75 -15.82 28.40
C GLU A 147 4.06 -15.58 29.75
N SER A 148 3.03 -14.72 29.78
CA SER A 148 2.14 -14.56 30.94
C SER A 148 0.82 -15.33 30.84
N LEU A 149 0.66 -16.17 29.80
CA LEU A 149 -0.53 -17.00 29.57
C LEU A 149 -0.26 -18.52 29.57
N PHE A 150 0.94 -18.95 29.98
CA PHE A 150 1.24 -20.33 30.38
C PHE A 150 2.10 -20.37 31.63
#